data_AF-A0A952HI96-F1
#
_entry.id   AF-A0A952HI96-F1
#
_cell.length_a   1.000
_cell.length_b   1.000
_cell.length_c   1.000
_cell.angle_alpha   90.00
_cell.angle_beta   90.00
_cell.angle_gamma   90.00
#
_symmetry.space_group_name_H-M   'P 1'
#
loop_
_entity.id
_entity.type
_entity.pdbx_description
1 polymer ?
#
loop_
_entity_poly.entity_id
_entity_poly.type
_entity_poly.pdbx_seq_one_letter_code
_entity_poly.pdbx_strand_id
1 'polypeptide(L)'
;MKNSGGKPRAGAVRKSKKGATVGTGGHGRKALEGRGPTPKAEDRDYHPAGKAKALRERAPAKAAQRGGRDAAPRGASGASRRAKTGDESEIVTGRNSVVEALRAHIP
;
A
#
# COMPACT_ATOMS: atom_id res chain seq x y z
N MET A 1 -53.07 -15.40 39.66
CA MET A 1 -51.74 -15.51 38.99
C MET A 1 -51.98 -15.50 37.49
N LYS A 2 -51.41 -14.54 36.77
CA LYS A 2 -51.55 -14.39 35.32
C LYS A 2 -50.70 -15.46 34.65
N ASN A 3 -51.23 -16.29 33.75
CA ASN A 3 -50.39 -16.97 32.76
C ASN A 3 -51.08 -16.88 31.38
N SER A 4 -50.47 -16.02 30.57
CA SER A 4 -50.77 -15.69 29.19
C SER A 4 -50.65 -16.89 28.25
N GLY A 5 -51.52 -16.93 27.25
CA GLY A 5 -51.55 -17.99 26.24
C GLY A 5 -50.39 -18.01 25.24
N GLY A 6 -50.60 -18.79 24.18
CA GLY A 6 -49.74 -18.85 22.98
C GLY A 6 -48.92 -20.14 22.91
N LYS A 7 -48.79 -20.82 21.77
CA LYS A 7 -48.87 -20.37 20.38
C LYS A 7 -49.41 -21.51 19.48
N PRO A 8 -50.11 -21.20 18.37
CA PRO A 8 -50.43 -22.22 17.38
C PRO A 8 -49.12 -22.80 16.78
N ARG A 9 -49.09 -24.10 16.54
CA ARG A 9 -48.00 -24.78 15.82
C ARG A 9 -47.88 -24.13 14.44
N ALA A 10 -46.82 -23.35 14.22
CA ALA A 10 -46.65 -22.60 12.98
C ALA A 10 -46.46 -23.59 11.82
N GLY A 11 -47.51 -23.79 11.02
CA GLY A 11 -47.40 -24.37 9.69
C GLY A 11 -46.41 -23.55 8.83
N ALA A 12 -45.95 -24.14 7.73
CA ALA A 12 -44.90 -23.60 6.86
C ALA A 12 -44.93 -22.07 6.72
N VAL A 13 -44.06 -21.39 7.48
CA VAL A 13 -43.94 -19.93 7.43
C VAL A 13 -43.31 -19.58 6.08
N ARG A 14 -44.14 -19.18 5.11
CA ARG A 14 -43.64 -18.69 3.82
C ARG A 14 -42.93 -17.36 4.06
N LYS A 15 -41.60 -17.42 4.15
CA LYS A 15 -40.74 -16.23 3.99
C LYS A 15 -41.06 -15.62 2.63
N SER A 16 -41.16 -14.30 2.60
CA SER A 16 -41.53 -13.53 1.42
C SER A 16 -40.78 -14.01 0.18
N LYS A 17 -41.52 -14.27 -0.91
CA LYS A 17 -40.89 -14.63 -2.19
C LYS A 17 -40.05 -13.44 -2.67
N LYS A 18 -38.89 -13.71 -3.26
CA LYS A 18 -38.07 -12.72 -3.96
C LYS A 18 -39.00 -11.92 -4.88
N GLY A 19 -39.08 -10.61 -4.67
CA GLY A 19 -39.91 -9.72 -5.48
C GLY A 19 -39.57 -9.83 -6.96
N ALA A 20 -40.48 -9.38 -7.82
CA ALA A 20 -40.27 -9.40 -9.27
C ALA A 20 -38.94 -8.73 -9.61
N THR A 21 -38.08 -9.42 -10.36
CA THR A 21 -36.86 -8.82 -10.90
C THR A 21 -37.28 -7.69 -11.82
N VAL A 22 -36.93 -6.44 -11.46
CA VAL A 22 -37.16 -5.28 -12.33
C VAL A 22 -36.52 -5.58 -13.68
N GLY A 23 -37.30 -5.49 -14.75
CA GLY A 23 -36.87 -5.88 -16.10
C GLY A 23 -35.63 -5.10 -16.55
N THR A 24 -34.93 -5.62 -17.56
CA THR A 24 -33.67 -5.04 -18.08
C THR A 24 -33.83 -3.69 -18.81
N GLY A 25 -35.02 -3.09 -18.74
CA GLY A 25 -35.41 -1.89 -19.46
C GLY A 25 -34.51 -0.70 -19.14
N GLY A 26 -33.48 -0.50 -19.97
CA GLY A 26 -32.53 0.59 -19.85
C GLY A 26 -31.08 0.16 -19.61
N HIS A 27 -30.78 -1.10 -19.35
CA HIS A 27 -29.38 -1.56 -19.27
C HIS A 27 -28.64 -1.41 -20.59
N GLY A 28 -29.31 -1.68 -21.72
CA GLY A 28 -28.74 -1.41 -23.05
C GLY A 28 -28.48 0.07 -23.29
N ARG A 29 -29.39 0.96 -22.84
CA ARG A 29 -29.20 2.42 -22.94
C ARG A 29 -27.99 2.88 -22.11
N LYS A 30 -27.86 2.41 -20.86
CA LYS A 30 -26.69 2.68 -20.00
C LYS A 30 -25.37 2.16 -20.57
N ALA A 31 -25.40 1.07 -21.33
CA ALA A 31 -24.20 0.54 -21.99
C ALA A 31 -23.77 1.36 -23.21
N LEU A 32 -24.74 1.99 -23.88
CA LEU A 32 -24.53 2.86 -25.04
C LEU A 32 -24.21 4.31 -24.65
N GLU A 33 -24.52 4.71 -23.41
CA GLU A 33 -24.07 5.99 -22.85
C GLU A 33 -22.54 6.05 -22.88
N GLY A 34 -21.99 7.11 -23.49
CA GLY A 34 -20.56 7.34 -23.53
C GLY A 34 -20.00 7.45 -22.12
N ARG A 35 -19.07 6.56 -21.76
CA ARG A 35 -18.25 6.78 -20.57
C ARG A 35 -17.50 8.08 -20.83
N GLY A 36 -17.65 9.06 -19.93
CA GLY A 36 -17.17 10.44 -20.10
C GLY A 36 -15.69 10.54 -20.51
N PRO A 37 -15.18 11.76 -20.74
CA PRO A 37 -13.85 11.95 -21.30
C PRO A 37 -12.80 11.16 -20.52
N THR A 38 -11.85 10.54 -21.24
CA THR A 38 -10.77 9.80 -20.59
C THR A 38 -10.03 10.74 -19.64
N PRO A 39 -9.86 10.40 -18.34
CA PRO A 39 -9.19 11.26 -17.37
C PRO A 39 -7.83 11.74 -17.86
N LYS A 40 -7.35 12.89 -17.39
CA LYS A 40 -6.01 13.40 -17.72
C LYS A 40 -4.96 12.35 -17.33
N ALA A 41 -3.84 12.29 -18.05
CA ALA A 41 -2.76 11.33 -17.81
C ALA A 41 -2.25 11.30 -16.35
N GLU A 42 -2.34 12.42 -15.66
CA GLU A 42 -1.95 12.60 -14.25
C GLU A 42 -2.94 11.98 -13.26
N ASP A 43 -4.20 11.81 -13.63
CA ASP A 43 -5.26 11.30 -12.75
C ASP A 43 -5.62 9.84 -13.05
N ARG A 44 -4.86 9.21 -13.94
CA ARG A 44 -4.96 7.77 -14.24
C ARG A 44 -4.03 6.99 -13.31
N ASP A 45 -4.58 6.27 -12.34
CA ASP A 45 -3.83 5.52 -11.31
C ASP A 45 -2.70 4.63 -11.85
N TYR A 46 -2.93 3.96 -12.98
CA TYR A 46 -1.96 3.03 -13.58
C TYR A 46 -1.07 3.67 -14.65
N HIS A 47 -1.25 4.96 -14.97
CA HIS A 47 -0.45 5.67 -15.96
C HIS A 47 0.88 6.16 -15.36
N PRO A 48 1.99 6.20 -16.13
CA PRO A 48 3.28 6.67 -15.63
C PRO A 48 3.23 8.07 -14.98
N ALA A 49 2.47 9.00 -15.58
CA ALA A 49 2.30 10.35 -15.03
C ALA A 49 1.51 10.35 -13.70
N GLY A 50 0.49 9.51 -13.55
CA GLY A 50 -0.24 9.36 -12.28
C GLY A 50 0.63 8.75 -11.18
N LYS A 51 1.43 7.74 -11.52
CA LYS A 51 2.44 7.18 -10.60
C LYS A 51 3.47 8.23 -10.18
N ALA A 52 3.92 9.06 -11.10
CA ALA A 52 4.87 10.14 -10.82
C ALA A 52 4.27 11.22 -9.90
N LYS A 53 3.00 11.61 -10.13
CA LYS A 53 2.25 12.53 -9.27
C LYS A 53 2.11 11.98 -7.85
N ALA A 54 1.64 10.74 -7.71
CA ALA A 54 1.50 10.07 -6.41
C ALA A 54 2.85 9.94 -5.68
N LEU A 55 3.95 9.70 -6.41
CA LEU A 55 5.29 9.66 -5.83
C LEU A 55 5.75 11.04 -5.35
N ARG A 56 5.49 12.10 -6.12
CA ARG A 56 5.83 13.48 -5.77
C ARG A 56 5.05 13.97 -4.56
N GLU A 57 3.77 13.64 -4.46
CA GLU A 57 2.93 13.94 -3.29
C GLU A 57 3.39 13.16 -2.05
N ARG A 58 3.89 11.93 -2.21
CA ARG A 58 4.48 11.14 -1.13
C ARG A 58 5.91 11.54 -0.75
N ALA A 59 6.63 12.24 -1.62
CA ALA A 59 8.01 12.66 -1.41
C ALA A 59 8.23 13.55 -0.17
N PRO A 60 7.42 14.60 0.13
CA PRO A 60 7.61 15.41 1.33
C PRO A 60 7.44 14.60 2.62
N ALA A 61 6.49 13.66 2.67
CA ALA A 61 6.31 12.77 3.81
C ALA A 61 7.51 11.81 4.00
N LYS A 62 8.15 11.37 2.91
CA LYS A 62 9.37 10.55 2.99
C LYS A 62 10.64 11.37 3.24
N ALA A 63 10.68 12.62 2.82
CA ALA A 63 11.81 13.53 3.05
C ALA A 63 11.93 13.88 4.53
N ALA A 64 10.81 14.15 5.21
CA ALA A 64 10.77 14.31 6.66
C ALA A 64 11.28 13.06 7.41
N GLN A 65 11.00 11.87 6.89
CA GLN A 65 11.52 10.60 7.44
C GLN A 65 12.98 10.30 7.06
N ARG A 66 13.54 11.03 6.09
CA ARG A 66 14.92 10.91 5.59
C ARG A 66 15.81 12.09 5.98
N GLY A 67 15.34 13.02 6.82
CA GLY A 67 16.06 14.19 7.32
C GLY A 67 17.28 13.91 8.23
N GLY A 68 17.92 12.75 8.06
CA GLY A 68 19.18 12.38 8.69
C GLY A 68 19.96 11.35 7.87
N ARG A 69 19.73 11.28 6.56
CA ARG A 69 20.48 10.41 5.65
C ARG A 69 21.09 11.27 4.57
N ASP A 70 22.28 11.79 4.85
CA ASP A 70 23.23 12.22 3.84
C ASP A 70 23.29 11.14 2.76
N ALA A 71 22.87 11.51 1.56
CA ALA A 71 22.78 10.61 0.43
C ALA A 71 24.20 10.32 -0.07
N ALA A 72 24.92 9.43 0.62
CA ALA A 72 26.10 8.81 0.07
C ALA A 72 25.69 8.06 -1.21
N PRO A 73 26.38 8.28 -2.35
CA PRO A 73 26.02 7.64 -3.61
C PRO A 73 26.09 6.12 -3.44
N ARG A 74 24.98 5.45 -3.78
CA ARG A 74 24.90 4.00 -3.91
C ARG A 74 25.86 3.56 -5.04
N GLY A 75 27.13 3.34 -4.71
CA GLY A 75 28.16 3.00 -5.68
C GLY A 75 29.59 3.04 -5.17
N ALA A 76 29.85 3.47 -3.93
CA ALA A 76 31.19 3.43 -3.35
C ALA A 76 31.56 2.04 -2.78
N SER A 77 31.34 0.96 -3.54
CA SER A 77 31.94 -0.36 -3.25
C SER A 77 33.40 -0.45 -3.73
N GLY A 78 34.03 0.69 -4.05
CA GLY A 78 35.36 0.76 -4.66
C GLY A 78 36.44 1.39 -3.79
N ALA A 79 36.18 1.70 -2.52
CA ALA A 79 37.22 2.21 -1.62
C ALA A 79 37.92 1.06 -0.89
N SER A 80 38.50 0.13 -1.66
CA SER A 80 39.72 -0.56 -1.27
C SER A 80 40.79 0.51 -1.05
N ARG A 81 40.76 1.16 0.12
CA ARG A 81 41.79 2.12 0.52
C ARG A 81 42.50 1.55 1.73
N ARG A 82 43.45 0.68 1.38
CA ARG A 82 44.68 0.36 2.11
C ARG A 82 44.44 0.01 3.58
N ALA A 83 44.18 -1.27 3.82
CA ALA A 83 44.59 -1.90 5.08
C ALA A 83 46.09 -1.62 5.26
N LYS A 84 46.41 -0.69 6.16
CA LYS A 84 47.77 -0.50 6.64
C LYS A 84 48.00 -1.67 7.58
N THR A 85 48.73 -2.66 7.09
CA THR A 85 49.19 -3.83 7.83
C THR A 85 49.85 -3.38 9.13
N GLY A 86 49.17 -3.59 10.27
CA GLY A 86 49.69 -3.27 11.60
C GLY A 86 48.65 -2.86 12.65
N ASP A 87 47.40 -2.58 12.27
CA ASP A 87 46.30 -2.33 13.21
C ASP A 87 45.32 -3.50 13.18
N GLU A 88 45.06 -4.14 14.32
CA GLU A 88 44.07 -5.23 14.49
C GLU A 88 42.61 -4.73 14.37
N SER A 89 42.39 -3.50 13.91
CA SER A 89 41.08 -2.83 13.83
C SER A 89 40.68 -2.58 12.37
N GLU A 90 39.49 -3.05 12.00
CA GLU A 90 38.92 -2.85 10.66
C GLU A 90 37.99 -1.63 10.59
N ILE A 91 38.06 -0.85 9.50
CA ILE A 91 37.19 0.33 9.33
C ILE A 91 35.87 -0.08 8.66
N VAL A 92 34.79 -0.07 9.44
CA VAL A 92 33.42 -0.33 8.94
C VAL A 92 32.72 0.99 8.60
N THR A 93 32.22 1.12 7.36
CA THR A 93 31.45 2.29 6.92
C THR A 93 30.07 1.91 6.40
N GLY A 94 29.10 2.83 6.55
CA GLY A 94 27.72 2.66 6.10
C GLY A 94 26.75 2.20 7.19
N ARG A 95 25.48 2.62 7.09
CA ARG A 95 24.48 2.43 8.15
C ARG A 95 24.25 0.97 8.54
N ASN A 96 24.06 0.08 7.56
CA ASN A 96 23.73 -1.31 7.86
C ASN A 96 24.94 -2.07 8.38
N SER A 97 26.09 -1.90 7.72
CA SER A 97 27.35 -2.53 8.13
C SER A 97 27.75 -2.15 9.55
N VAL A 98 27.61 -0.88 9.94
CA VAL A 98 27.88 -0.42 11.32
C VAL A 98 26.90 -1.04 12.31
N VAL A 99 25.60 -1.09 11.98
CA VAL A 99 24.59 -1.68 12.87
C VAL A 99 24.83 -3.19 13.07
N GLU A 100 25.27 -3.90 12.04
CA GLU A 100 25.59 -5.32 12.14
C GLU A 100 26.83 -5.56 13.00
N ALA A 101 27.90 -4.77 12.80
CA ALA A 101 29.10 -4.84 13.63
C ALA A 101 28.81 -4.57 15.11
N LEU A 102 28.01 -3.54 15.41
CA LEU A 102 27.59 -3.23 16.78
C LEU A 102 26.74 -4.34 17.42
N ARG A 103 25.84 -4.97 16.66
CA ARG A 103 25.04 -6.10 17.16
C ARG A 103 25.88 -7.35 17.40
N ALA A 104 26.87 -7.57 16.54
CA ALA A 104 27.80 -8.68 16.64
C ALA A 104 28.91 -8.42 17.69
N HIS A 105 28.97 -7.22 18.28
CA HIS A 105 29.98 -6.82 19.26
C HIS A 105 31.41 -7.00 18.72
N ILE A 106 31.60 -6.69 17.43
CA ILE A 106 32.92 -6.71 16.80
C ILE A 106 33.72 -5.52 17.36
N PRO A 107 34.91 -5.76 17.96
CA PRO A 107 35.75 -4.71 18.53
C PRO A 107 36.37 -3.79 17.47
#